data_AF-A0A6G0JLE0-F1
#
_entry.id   AF-A0A6G0JLE0-F1
#
_cell.length_a   1.000
_cell.length_b   1.000
_cell.length_c   1.000
_cell.angle_alpha   90.00
_cell.angle_beta   90.00
_cell.angle_gamma   90.00
#
_symmetry.space_group_name_H-M   'P 1'
#
loop_
_entity.id
_entity.type
_entity.pdbx_description
1 polymer ?
#
loop_
_entity_poly.entity_id
_entity_poly.type
_entity_poly.pdbx_seq_one_letter_code
_entity_poly.pdbx_strand_id
1 'polypeptide(L)'
;MPSPSEIQSRYGSTTLASPYALYSCSAIVDDDVTKELDFDPATDQRRDYYIGLFHELRFYGNKKHSRKSNVTEWEALCQSWGMFVENFNKNPSGYRERVRSAGERYER
;
A
#
# COMPACT_ATOMS: atom_id res chain seq x y z
N MET A 1 -4.72 -14.29 20.38
CA MET A 1 -5.33 -13.50 19.30
C MET A 1 -6.77 -13.20 19.67
N PRO A 2 -7.30 -11.99 19.41
CA PRO A 2 -8.71 -11.72 19.64
C PRO A 2 -9.57 -12.63 18.74
N SER A 3 -10.68 -13.10 19.30
CA SER A 3 -11.64 -13.95 18.60
C SER A 3 -12.40 -13.15 17.53
N PRO A 4 -12.89 -13.81 16.46
CA PRO A 4 -13.68 -13.16 15.42
C PRO A 4 -14.87 -12.34 15.96
N SER A 5 -15.50 -12.81 17.04
CA SER A 5 -16.60 -12.12 17.73
C SER A 5 -16.17 -10.83 18.43
N GLU A 6 -14.97 -10.80 19.01
CA GLU A 6 -14.41 -9.58 19.62
C GLU A 6 -14.07 -8.51 18.57
N ILE A 7 -13.69 -8.94 17.37
CA ILE A 7 -13.44 -8.04 16.24
C ILE A 7 -14.77 -7.48 15.73
N GLN A 8 -15.78 -8.32 15.52
CA GLN A 8 -17.12 -7.88 15.09
C GLN A 8 -17.81 -6.96 16.11
N SER A 9 -17.64 -7.19 17.41
CA SER A 9 -18.18 -6.32 18.46
C SER A 9 -17.55 -4.93 18.44
N ARG A 10 -16.23 -4.83 18.18
CA ARG A 10 -15.50 -3.56 18.14
C ARG A 10 -15.71 -2.76 16.86
N TYR A 11 -15.90 -3.44 15.73
CA TYR A 11 -15.96 -2.81 14.39
C TYR A 11 -17.31 -2.96 13.68
N GLY A 12 -18.32 -3.51 14.36
CA GLY A 12 -19.63 -3.84 13.78
C GLY A 12 -19.58 -5.04 12.84
N SER A 13 -20.75 -5.49 12.37
CA SER A 13 -20.86 -6.40 11.22
C SER A 13 -20.40 -5.65 9.97
N THR A 14 -19.09 -5.47 9.86
CA THR A 14 -18.48 -5.16 8.57
C THR A 14 -18.65 -6.46 7.80
N THR A 15 -19.76 -6.60 7.05
CA THR A 15 -19.73 -7.36 5.81
C THR A 15 -18.41 -6.98 5.21
N LEU A 16 -17.43 -7.90 5.17
CA LEU A 16 -16.14 -7.61 4.58
C LEU A 16 -16.49 -7.08 3.20
N ALA A 17 -16.46 -5.76 3.04
CA ALA A 17 -16.22 -5.14 1.77
C ALA A 17 -15.05 -5.96 1.30
N SER A 18 -15.28 -6.73 0.23
CA SER A 18 -14.36 -7.72 -0.33
C SER A 18 -12.92 -7.27 -0.03
N PRO A 19 -11.98 -8.10 0.45
CA PRO A 19 -10.61 -7.66 0.75
C PRO A 19 -10.06 -6.62 -0.26
N TYR A 20 -10.45 -6.79 -1.52
CA TYR A 20 -10.29 -5.89 -2.67
C TYR A 20 -10.90 -4.46 -2.59
N ALA A 21 -12.10 -4.27 -2.01
CA ALA A 21 -12.79 -3.00 -1.84
C ALA A 21 -12.11 -2.04 -0.84
N LEU A 22 -11.25 -2.54 0.04
CA LEU A 22 -10.46 -1.72 0.96
C LEU A 22 -9.24 -1.06 0.28
N TYR A 23 -8.88 -1.49 -0.95
CA TYR A 23 -7.71 -1.04 -1.69
C TYR A 23 -8.06 -0.40 -3.03
N SER A 24 -9.10 0.43 -3.04
CA SER A 24 -9.38 1.20 -4.23
C SER A 24 -8.21 2.14 -4.53
N CYS A 25 -7.55 1.89 -5.66
CA CYS A 25 -6.55 2.80 -6.22
C CYS A 25 -7.18 3.96 -6.99
N SER A 26 -8.52 4.05 -7.02
CA SER A 26 -9.26 5.14 -7.68
C SER A 26 -8.93 6.51 -7.08
N ALA A 27 -8.55 6.56 -5.80
CA ALA A 27 -8.16 7.79 -5.12
C ALA A 27 -6.70 8.19 -5.36
N ILE A 28 -5.88 7.36 -6.01
CA ILE A 28 -4.48 7.67 -6.32
C ILE A 28 -4.45 8.55 -7.58
N VAL A 29 -3.89 9.74 -7.45
CA VAL A 29 -3.75 10.73 -8.53
C VAL A 29 -2.30 10.73 -8.99
N ASP A 30 -2.01 9.88 -9.97
CA ASP A 30 -0.68 9.73 -10.58
C ASP A 30 -0.85 9.45 -12.08
N ASP A 31 -1.21 10.52 -12.77
CA ASP A 31 -1.53 10.50 -14.20
C ASP A 31 -0.31 10.18 -15.05
N ASP A 32 0.89 10.59 -14.60
CA ASP A 32 2.13 10.36 -15.32
C ASP A 32 2.42 8.86 -15.47
N VAL A 33 2.35 8.11 -14.36
CA VAL A 33 2.55 6.65 -14.36
C VAL A 33 1.43 5.96 -15.11
N THR A 34 0.20 6.43 -14.93
CA THR A 34 -0.96 5.82 -15.58
C THR A 34 -0.86 5.94 -17.10
N LYS A 35 -0.32 7.05 -17.62
CA LYS A 35 -0.04 7.24 -19.06
C LYS A 35 1.21 6.48 -19.52
N GLU A 36 2.26 6.45 -18.70
CA GLU A 36 3.52 5.80 -19.06
C GLU A 36 3.40 4.28 -19.13
N LEU A 37 2.69 3.68 -18.17
CA LEU A 37 2.53 2.23 -18.07
C LEU A 37 1.29 1.70 -18.80
N ASP A 38 0.39 2.59 -19.23
CA ASP A 38 -0.83 2.27 -19.99
C ASP A 38 -1.59 1.05 -19.43
N PHE A 39 -1.93 1.13 -18.13
CA PHE A 39 -2.55 0.02 -17.42
C PHE A 39 -3.86 -0.42 -18.07
N ASP A 40 -4.04 -1.73 -18.24
CA ASP A 40 -5.30 -2.27 -18.76
C ASP A 40 -6.43 -2.07 -17.72
N PRO A 41 -7.46 -1.25 -18.03
CA PRO A 41 -8.55 -0.98 -17.10
C PRO A 41 -9.44 -2.20 -16.81
N ALA A 42 -9.36 -3.27 -17.61
CA ALA A 42 -10.04 -4.54 -17.36
C ALA A 42 -9.28 -5.44 -16.38
N THR A 43 -8.10 -5.02 -15.93
CA THR A 43 -7.22 -5.81 -15.06
C THR A 43 -6.91 -5.06 -13.77
N ASP A 44 -6.29 -5.80 -12.84
CA ASP A 44 -5.86 -5.28 -11.56
C ASP A 44 -4.43 -4.70 -11.58
N GLN A 45 -3.82 -4.54 -12.75
CA GLN A 45 -2.43 -4.09 -12.90
C GLN A 45 -2.13 -2.79 -12.14
N ARG A 46 -2.98 -1.78 -12.29
CA ARG A 46 -2.84 -0.51 -11.58
C ARG A 46 -2.83 -0.70 -10.07
N ARG A 47 -3.71 -1.58 -9.57
CA ARG A 47 -3.82 -1.86 -8.14
C ARG A 47 -2.58 -2.56 -7.62
N ASP A 48 -2.18 -3.63 -8.30
CA ASP A 48 -1.06 -4.46 -7.90
C ASP A 48 0.26 -3.66 -7.93
N TYR A 49 0.40 -2.73 -8.89
CA TYR A 49 1.50 -1.77 -8.93
C TYR A 49 1.61 -0.91 -7.66
N TYR A 50 0.53 -0.22 -7.25
CA TYR A 50 0.58 0.66 -6.07
C TYR A 50 0.67 -0.11 -4.75
N ILE A 51 0.12 -1.32 -4.70
CA ILE A 51 0.33 -2.23 -3.56
C ILE A 51 1.82 -2.61 -3.48
N GLY A 52 2.45 -2.98 -4.59
CA GLY A 52 3.89 -3.23 -4.65
C GLY A 52 4.71 -2.04 -4.16
N LEU A 53 4.40 -0.84 -4.64
CA LEU A 53 5.08 0.39 -4.23
C LEU A 53 4.97 0.64 -2.71
N PHE A 54 3.79 0.42 -2.13
CA PHE A 54 3.59 0.51 -0.68
C PHE A 54 4.47 -0.49 0.08
N HIS A 55 4.55 -1.74 -0.39
CA HIS A 55 5.37 -2.76 0.24
C HIS A 55 6.85 -2.41 0.19
N GLU A 56 7.35 -1.93 -0.95
CA GLU A 56 8.74 -1.51 -1.11
C GLU A 56 9.09 -0.32 -0.19
N LEU A 57 8.23 0.70 -0.14
CA LEU A 57 8.42 1.85 0.76
C LEU A 57 8.50 1.42 2.22
N ARG A 58 7.61 0.52 2.65
CA ARG A 58 7.63 -0.02 4.01
C ARG A 58 8.86 -0.87 4.26
N PHE A 59 9.26 -1.70 3.31
CA PHE A 59 10.43 -2.56 3.41
C PHE A 59 11.71 -1.74 3.60
N TYR A 60 11.95 -0.74 2.74
CA TYR A 60 13.12 0.12 2.82
C TYR A 60 13.10 1.04 4.03
N GLY A 61 11.93 1.56 4.41
CA GLY A 61 11.75 2.31 5.66
C GLY A 61 12.13 1.49 6.89
N ASN A 62 11.74 0.21 6.93
CA ASN A 62 12.06 -0.69 8.04
C ASN A 62 13.52 -1.13 8.05
N LYS A 63 14.14 -1.38 6.89
CA LYS A 63 15.59 -1.67 6.77
C LYS A 63 16.43 -0.54 7.39
N LYS A 64 16.07 0.73 7.15
CA LYS A 64 16.75 1.89 7.73
C LYS A 64 16.74 1.91 9.26
N HIS A 65 15.68 1.39 9.88
CA HIS A 65 15.51 1.40 11.34
C HIS A 65 15.82 0.05 12.01
N SER A 66 16.25 -0.98 11.26
CA SER A 66 16.46 -2.36 11.74
C SER A 66 15.31 -2.88 12.62
N ARG A 67 14.09 -2.40 12.37
CA ARG A 67 12.90 -2.75 13.17
C ARG A 67 12.18 -3.89 12.50
N LYS A 68 12.17 -5.05 13.16
CA LYS A 68 11.32 -6.16 12.80
C LYS A 68 9.89 -5.83 13.27
N SER A 69 8.97 -5.61 12.34
CA SER A 69 7.56 -5.39 12.65
C SER A 69 6.92 -6.73 13.03
N ASN A 70 6.25 -6.79 14.18
CA ASN A 70 5.42 -7.93 14.59
C ASN A 70 4.03 -7.91 13.94
N VAL A 71 3.65 -6.78 13.31
CA VAL A 71 2.39 -6.62 12.57
C VAL A 71 2.50 -7.35 11.24
N THR A 72 1.51 -8.19 10.94
CA THR A 72 1.42 -8.93 9.67
C THR A 72 1.31 -7.95 8.50
N GLU A 73 1.70 -8.39 7.31
CA GLU A 73 1.68 -7.53 6.11
C GLU A 73 0.26 -7.04 5.78
N TRP A 74 -0.72 -7.93 5.96
CA TRP A 74 -2.13 -7.61 5.79
C TRP A 74 -2.62 -6.53 6.76
N GLU A 75 -2.30 -6.66 8.05
CA GLU A 75 -2.68 -5.66 9.06
C GLU A 75 -2.01 -4.31 8.80
N ALA A 76 -0.73 -4.32 8.38
CA ALA A 76 -0.01 -3.09 8.07
C ALA A 76 -0.62 -2.36 6.86
N LEU A 77 -0.99 -3.11 5.83
CA LEU A 77 -1.68 -2.59 4.65
C LEU A 77 -3.02 -1.96 5.06
N CYS A 78 -3.88 -2.69 5.79
CA CYS A 78 -5.16 -2.16 6.28
C CYS A 78 -5.01 -0.88 7.12
N GLN A 79 -4.03 -0.81 8.01
CA GLN A 79 -3.86 0.32 8.93
C GLN A 79 -3.28 1.57 8.26
N SER A 80 -2.49 1.42 7.20
CA SER A 80 -1.70 2.53 6.65
C SER A 80 -1.97 2.85 5.18
N TRP A 81 -2.84 2.10 4.50
CA TRP A 81 -3.19 2.35 3.10
C TRP A 81 -3.77 3.74 2.87
N GLY A 82 -4.76 4.16 3.66
CA GLY A 82 -5.37 5.50 3.51
C GLY A 82 -4.36 6.63 3.68
N MET A 83 -3.52 6.55 4.73
CA MET A 83 -2.42 7.51 4.97
C MET A 83 -1.36 7.48 3.87
N PHE A 84 -1.10 6.31 3.29
CA PHE A 84 -0.21 6.18 2.14
C PHE A 84 -0.79 6.92 0.94
N VAL A 85 -2.05 6.68 0.56
CA VAL A 85 -2.71 7.35 -0.57
C VAL A 85 -2.70 8.87 -0.40
N GLU A 86 -3.10 9.38 0.77
CA GLU A 86 -3.11 10.83 1.05
C GLU A 86 -1.72 11.48 0.91
N ASN A 87 -0.67 10.81 1.41
CA ASN A 87 0.68 11.37 1.34
C ASN A 87 1.32 11.18 -0.04
N PHE A 88 1.04 10.06 -0.70
CA PHE A 88 1.50 9.79 -2.05
C PHE A 88 1.01 10.84 -3.03
N ASN A 89 -0.29 11.18 -2.98
CA ASN A 89 -0.90 12.19 -3.84
C ASN A 89 -0.31 13.60 -3.68
N LYS A 90 0.39 13.90 -2.57
CA LYS A 90 1.08 15.20 -2.41
C LYS A 90 2.36 15.28 -3.25
N ASN A 91 2.99 14.15 -3.55
CA ASN A 91 4.20 14.09 -4.38
C ASN A 91 4.43 12.68 -4.96
N PRO A 92 3.66 12.25 -5.97
CA PRO A 92 3.76 10.90 -6.52
C PRO A 92 5.17 10.58 -7.05
N SER A 93 5.75 11.48 -7.85
CA SER A 93 7.07 11.31 -8.44
C SER A 93 8.18 11.18 -7.40
N GLY A 94 8.14 11.99 -6.34
CA GLY A 94 9.09 11.90 -5.24
C GLY A 94 9.01 10.58 -4.47
N TYR A 95 7.82 9.99 -4.33
CA TYR A 95 7.69 8.66 -3.71
C TYR A 95 8.29 7.56 -4.60
N ARG A 96 8.05 7.60 -5.91
CA ARG A 96 8.66 6.65 -6.86
C ARG A 96 10.18 6.75 -6.88
N GLU A 97 10.73 7.97 -6.84
CA GLU A 97 12.17 8.19 -6.78
C GLU A 97 12.79 7.64 -5.49
N ARG A 98 12.11 7.78 -4.34
CA ARG A 98 12.59 7.20 -3.08
C ARG A 98 12.69 5.68 -3.15
N VAL A 99 11.70 5.03 -3.76
CA VAL A 99 11.70 3.58 -3.97
C VAL A 99 12.87 3.16 -4.84
N ARG A 100 13.01 3.76 -6.01
CA ARG A 100 14.14 3.52 -6.93
C ARG A 100 15.50 3.70 -6.25
N SER A 101 15.70 4.83 -5.58
CA SER A 101 16.95 5.14 -4.86
C SER A 101 17.25 4.17 -3.71
N ALA A 102 16.20 3.65 -3.07
CA ALA A 102 16.35 2.68 -1.99
C ALA A 102 16.68 1.29 -2.51
N GLY A 103 16.09 0.86 -3.63
CA GLY A 103 16.45 -0.38 -4.33
C GLY A 103 17.92 -0.41 -4.70
N GLU A 104 18.42 0.64 -5.36
CA GLU A 104 19.84 0.79 -5.71
C GLU A 104 20.79 0.69 -4.50
N ARG A 105 20.33 1.13 -3.32
CA ARG A 105 21.13 1.11 -2.08
C ARG A 105 21.15 -0.25 -1.40
N TYR A 106 20.04 -0.98 -1.42
CA TYR A 106 19.80 -2.11 -0.54
C TYR A 106 19.71 -3.48 -1.23
N GLU A 107 19.70 -3.51 -2.56
CA GLU A 107 19.69 -4.74 -3.39
C GLU A 107 21.04 -5.01 -4.08
N ARG A 108 22.10 -4.31 -3.65
CA ARG A 108 23.49 -4.49 -4.13
C ARG A 108 24.19 -5.70 -3.52
#